data_AF-A0A3P1BJF9-F1
#
_entry.id   AF-A0A3P1BJF9-F1
#
_cell.length_a   1.000
_cell.length_b   1.000
_cell.length_c   1.000
_cell.angle_alpha   90.00
_cell.angle_beta   90.00
_cell.angle_gamma   90.00
#
_symmetry.space_group_name_H-M   'P 1'
#
loop_
_entity.id
_entity.type
_entity.pdbx_description
1 polymer ?
#
loop_
_entity_poly.entity_id
_entity_poly.type
_entity_poly.pdbx_seq_one_letter_code
_entity_poly.pdbx_strand_id
1 'polypeptide(L)'
;MKTHLFISLLSGLFLIASPSQAQRSYRPLKSVKAYVKIASRVVNYAGKQYASVYPELRQPAQDSTAVLMQRYHRRFEYILQNKTQFNDLADWYPDTVRMNAVYTHRLEASKSFLMYLNQLLKPLITPARGRPITYRTDELMLVASRFFLCDQVRPDTTVSWHVCIGLNGMKEANWPNDYTLLEAFCFEAIFDKMFSKNPEDTRYMNQFLKAVDESTQKRKPFMTGKVHLLEQVRRDVFRAMQSDRILQTHLLSYYHQHAATLPFRILEGF
;
A
#
# COMPACT_ATOMS: atom_id res chain seq x y z
N MET A 1 -58.62 24.28 -42.25
CA MET A 1 -58.54 25.36 -41.22
C MET A 1 -58.26 24.67 -39.89
N LYS A 2 -57.31 25.12 -39.04
CA LYS A 2 -57.35 26.31 -38.16
C LYS A 2 -58.59 26.30 -37.25
N THR A 3 -58.53 26.47 -35.92
CA THR A 3 -57.46 26.49 -34.88
C THR A 3 -58.17 26.23 -33.53
N HIS A 4 -57.60 26.03 -32.34
CA HIS A 4 -56.25 26.24 -31.74
C HIS A 4 -55.78 24.88 -31.12
N LEU A 5 -54.66 24.63 -30.41
CA LEU A 5 -53.67 25.38 -29.59
C LEU A 5 -54.14 25.88 -28.21
N PHE A 6 -53.79 25.16 -27.14
CA PHE A 6 -53.75 25.69 -25.76
C PHE A 6 -52.42 25.29 -25.11
N ILE A 7 -51.67 26.27 -24.60
CA ILE A 7 -50.37 26.07 -23.96
C ILE A 7 -50.56 26.23 -22.45
N SER A 8 -50.23 25.20 -21.67
CA SER A 8 -50.10 25.33 -20.21
C SER A 8 -48.65 25.62 -19.86
N LEU A 9 -48.34 26.90 -19.65
CA LEU A 9 -47.05 27.36 -19.15
C LEU A 9 -47.00 27.20 -17.63
N LEU A 10 -46.51 26.04 -17.16
CA LEU A 10 -46.11 25.85 -15.77
C LEU A 10 -44.60 26.03 -15.63
N SER A 11 -44.22 27.31 -15.57
CA SER A 11 -43.06 27.73 -14.79
C SER A 11 -43.24 27.24 -13.33
N GLY A 12 -42.19 26.98 -12.57
CA GLY A 12 -40.79 27.29 -12.82
C GLY A 12 -40.11 27.53 -11.48
N LEU A 13 -40.13 26.49 -10.63
CA LEU A 13 -39.66 26.56 -9.25
C LEU A 13 -38.91 25.27 -8.90
N PHE A 14 -37.87 24.98 -9.69
CA PHE A 14 -36.79 24.11 -9.20
C PHE A 14 -36.13 24.82 -8.02
N LEU A 15 -36.54 24.43 -6.81
CA LEU A 15 -35.76 24.65 -5.60
C LEU A 15 -34.42 23.92 -5.78
N ILE A 16 -33.44 24.62 -6.34
CA ILE A 16 -32.04 24.25 -6.23
C ILE A 16 -31.71 24.38 -4.74
N ALA A 17 -31.89 23.27 -4.02
CA ALA A 17 -31.49 23.13 -2.64
C ALA A 17 -29.96 23.25 -2.61
N SER A 18 -29.46 24.48 -2.46
CA SER A 18 -28.04 24.80 -2.36
C SER A 18 -27.41 23.84 -1.35
N PRO A 19 -26.50 22.94 -1.77
CA PRO A 19 -25.88 22.03 -0.84
C PRO A 19 -25.01 22.86 0.09
N SER A 20 -25.51 23.08 1.31
CA SER A 20 -24.80 23.72 2.40
C SER A 20 -23.68 22.79 2.85
N GLN A 21 -22.62 22.72 2.02
CA GLN A 21 -21.36 22.08 2.31
C GLN A 21 -20.66 22.87 3.42
N ALA A 22 -21.19 22.75 4.63
CA ALA A 22 -20.44 22.96 5.85
C ALA A 22 -19.17 22.12 5.73
N GLN A 23 -18.05 22.79 5.43
CA GLN A 23 -16.78 22.14 5.18
C GLN A 23 -16.44 21.32 6.42
N ARG A 24 -16.55 19.98 6.30
CA ARG A 24 -16.30 19.06 7.41
C ARG A 24 -14.83 19.20 7.80
N SER A 25 -14.58 20.00 8.84
CA SER A 25 -13.25 20.26 9.35
C SER A 25 -12.63 18.95 9.80
N TYR A 26 -11.62 18.48 9.05
CA TYR A 26 -10.92 17.26 9.38
C TYR A 26 -10.33 17.35 10.80
N ARG A 27 -10.78 16.44 11.67
CA ARG A 27 -10.23 16.25 13.01
C ARG A 27 -9.36 14.99 13.01
N PRO A 28 -8.09 15.05 13.41
CA PRO A 28 -7.24 13.86 13.54
C PRO A 28 -7.86 12.81 14.45
N LEU A 29 -7.76 11.54 14.06
CA LEU A 29 -8.12 10.42 14.91
C LEU A 29 -7.21 10.36 16.14
N LYS A 30 -7.84 10.33 17.32
CA LYS A 30 -7.20 10.13 18.63
C LYS A 30 -7.37 8.71 19.18
N SER A 31 -8.27 7.91 18.59
CA SER A 31 -8.49 6.50 18.89
C SER A 31 -8.65 5.72 17.61
N VAL A 32 -8.16 4.48 17.60
CA VAL A 32 -8.22 3.58 16.43
C VAL A 32 -8.99 2.28 16.69
N LYS A 33 -9.47 2.08 17.92
CA LYS A 33 -10.23 0.91 18.37
C LYS A 33 -11.46 0.60 17.51
N ALA A 34 -12.13 1.62 16.98
CA ALA A 34 -13.29 1.48 16.10
C ALA A 34 -12.94 0.99 14.67
N TYR A 35 -11.70 1.20 14.22
CA TYR A 35 -11.28 0.99 12.83
C TYR A 35 -10.33 -0.19 12.63
N VAL A 36 -9.63 -0.62 13.69
CA VAL A 36 -8.52 -1.59 13.61
C VAL A 36 -8.71 -2.72 14.62
N LYS A 37 -8.30 -3.93 14.24
CA LYS A 37 -8.14 -5.09 15.12
C LYS A 37 -6.83 -5.83 14.85
N ILE A 38 -6.38 -6.63 15.81
CA ILE A 38 -5.48 -7.75 15.55
C ILE A 38 -6.32 -9.00 15.32
N ALA A 39 -6.03 -9.72 14.25
CA ALA A 39 -6.62 -11.01 13.92
C ALA A 39 -5.61 -12.13 14.18
N SER A 40 -6.12 -13.36 14.29
CA SER A 40 -5.33 -14.54 14.59
C SER A 40 -5.92 -15.77 13.89
N ARG A 41 -5.07 -16.59 13.27
CA ARG A 41 -5.44 -17.86 12.66
C ARG A 41 -4.42 -18.94 13.01
N VAL A 42 -4.87 -20.18 13.20
CA VAL A 42 -3.95 -21.32 13.33
C VAL A 42 -3.46 -21.71 11.95
N VAL A 43 -2.14 -21.84 11.78
CA VAL A 43 -1.49 -22.26 10.54
C VAL A 43 -0.73 -23.55 10.80
N ASN A 44 -0.96 -24.57 9.96
CA ASN A 44 -0.16 -25.79 9.95
C ASN A 44 1.09 -25.56 9.07
N TYR A 45 2.28 -25.71 9.64
CA TYR A 45 3.56 -25.62 8.92
C TYR A 45 4.50 -26.73 9.40
N ALA A 46 5.06 -27.50 8.48
CA ALA A 46 5.93 -28.66 8.79
C ALA A 46 5.35 -29.61 9.88
N GLY A 47 4.04 -29.86 9.84
CA GLY A 47 3.32 -30.72 10.81
C GLY A 47 3.06 -30.09 12.19
N LYS A 48 3.48 -28.84 12.42
CA LYS A 48 3.24 -28.10 13.67
C LYS A 48 2.19 -27.01 13.48
N GLN A 49 1.42 -26.74 14.52
CA GLN A 49 0.47 -25.62 14.57
C GLN A 49 1.14 -24.36 15.14
N TYR A 50 0.87 -23.22 14.50
CA TYR A 50 1.35 -21.91 14.92
C TYR A 50 0.20 -20.89 14.93
N ALA A 51 0.14 -20.05 15.96
CA ALA A 51 -0.75 -18.89 15.98
C ALA A 51 -0.16 -17.78 15.08
N SER A 52 -0.72 -17.61 13.88
CA SER A 52 -0.38 -16.51 12.97
C SER A 52 -1.24 -15.30 13.30
N VAL A 53 -0.62 -14.24 13.82
CA VAL A 53 -1.27 -12.95 14.10
C VAL A 53 -0.98 -11.93 13.02
N TYR A 54 -1.95 -11.07 12.70
CA TYR A 54 -1.80 -10.02 11.71
C TYR A 54 -2.83 -8.89 11.95
N PRO A 55 -2.47 -7.61 11.69
CA PRO A 55 -3.38 -6.49 11.88
C PRO A 55 -4.27 -6.30 10.65
N GLU A 56 -5.53 -5.96 10.87
CA GLU A 56 -6.51 -5.73 9.80
C GLU A 56 -7.50 -4.61 10.16
N LEU A 57 -8.16 -4.06 9.13
CA LEU A 57 -9.27 -3.15 9.32
C LEU A 57 -10.50 -3.89 9.86
N ARG A 58 -11.27 -3.25 10.74
CA ARG A 58 -12.55 -3.79 11.21
C ARG A 58 -13.56 -3.79 10.07
N GLN A 59 -14.38 -4.85 10.06
CA GLN A 59 -15.49 -5.04 9.13
C GLN A 59 -16.74 -5.47 9.93
N PRO A 60 -17.96 -5.09 9.50
CA PRO A 60 -18.24 -4.11 8.45
C PRO A 60 -17.83 -2.68 8.87
N ALA A 61 -17.79 -1.74 7.93
CA ALA A 61 -17.55 -0.33 8.26
C ALA A 61 -18.70 0.23 9.12
N GLN A 62 -18.34 0.98 10.17
CA GLN A 62 -19.31 1.56 11.12
C GLN A 62 -19.62 3.03 10.86
N ASP A 63 -18.77 3.74 10.11
CA ASP A 63 -18.96 5.15 9.74
C ASP A 63 -18.26 5.49 8.41
N SER A 64 -18.35 6.75 7.97
CA SER A 64 -17.73 7.23 6.73
C SER A 64 -16.20 7.15 6.72
N THR A 65 -15.54 7.25 7.87
CA THR A 65 -14.07 7.08 7.99
C THR A 65 -13.70 5.63 7.75
N ALA A 66 -14.42 4.69 8.35
CA ALA A 66 -14.25 3.25 8.12
C ALA A 66 -14.48 2.87 6.64
N VAL A 67 -15.51 3.43 5.98
CA VAL A 67 -15.75 3.23 4.54
C VAL A 67 -14.59 3.77 3.69
N LEU A 68 -14.06 4.95 4.01
CA LEU A 68 -12.90 5.53 3.31
C LEU A 68 -11.62 4.72 3.53
N MET A 69 -11.42 4.17 4.74
CA MET A 69 -10.29 3.28 5.03
C MET A 69 -10.39 1.96 4.28
N GLN A 70 -11.57 1.33 4.23
CA GLN A 70 -11.79 0.09 3.48
C GLN A 70 -11.65 0.29 1.97
N ARG A 71 -12.04 1.44 1.42
CA ARG A 71 -11.85 1.75 -0.02
C ARG A 71 -10.37 1.77 -0.44
N TYR A 72 -9.47 2.21 0.44
CA TYR A 72 -8.02 2.29 0.20
C TYR A 72 -7.26 1.37 1.17
N HIS A 73 -7.82 0.18 1.45
CA HIS A 73 -7.42 -0.68 2.56
C HIS A 73 -5.91 -0.98 2.55
N ARG A 74 -5.33 -1.23 1.37
CA ARG A 74 -3.90 -1.52 1.19
C ARG A 74 -2.99 -0.43 1.80
N ARG A 75 -3.31 0.86 1.68
CA ARG A 75 -2.53 1.96 2.29
C ARG A 75 -2.46 1.81 3.82
N PHE A 76 -3.60 1.51 4.42
CA PHE A 76 -3.73 1.41 5.87
C PHE A 76 -3.15 0.09 6.39
N GLU A 77 -3.35 -1.01 5.68
CA GLU A 77 -2.72 -2.30 5.93
C GLU A 77 -1.19 -2.22 5.87
N TYR A 78 -0.62 -1.48 4.89
CA TYR A 78 0.83 -1.26 4.85
C TYR A 78 1.33 -0.57 6.12
N ILE A 79 0.69 0.53 6.55
CA ILE A 79 1.09 1.24 7.77
C ILE A 79 0.89 0.37 9.02
N LEU A 80 -0.20 -0.40 9.10
CA LEU A 80 -0.46 -1.33 10.19
C LEU A 80 0.62 -2.44 10.28
N GLN A 81 1.01 -3.03 9.16
CA GLN A 81 2.01 -4.10 9.13
C GLN A 81 3.45 -3.57 9.30
N ASN A 82 3.76 -2.39 8.76
CA ASN A 82 5.15 -1.91 8.68
C ASN A 82 5.54 -0.89 9.76
N LYS A 83 4.59 -0.20 10.42
CA LYS A 83 4.88 0.88 11.39
C LYS A 83 4.29 0.58 12.78
N THR A 84 4.03 -0.70 13.09
CA THR A 84 3.50 -1.18 14.37
C THR A 84 4.19 -2.51 14.78
N GLN A 85 4.17 -2.86 16.07
CA GLN A 85 4.74 -4.12 16.59
C GLN A 85 3.64 -4.98 17.22
N PHE A 86 3.44 -6.18 16.65
CA PHE A 86 2.35 -7.09 17.00
C PHE A 86 2.70 -8.58 17.00
N ASN A 87 3.88 -8.99 16.53
CA ASN A 87 4.25 -10.41 16.41
C ASN A 87 4.29 -11.12 17.78
N ASP A 88 4.68 -10.38 18.83
CA ASP A 88 4.71 -10.83 20.23
C ASP A 88 3.31 -11.08 20.83
N LEU A 89 2.24 -10.67 20.15
CA LEU A 89 0.86 -10.97 20.55
C LEU A 89 0.45 -12.39 20.17
N ALA A 90 1.25 -13.12 19.38
CA ALA A 90 1.02 -14.54 19.10
C ALA A 90 1.05 -15.40 20.38
N ASP A 91 1.95 -15.06 21.31
CA ASP A 91 2.15 -15.76 22.58
C ASP A 91 0.93 -15.69 23.52
N TRP A 92 -0.05 -14.82 23.21
CA TRP A 92 -1.27 -14.62 24.01
C TRP A 92 -2.50 -15.31 23.39
N TYR A 93 -2.36 -15.97 22.25
CA TYR A 93 -3.44 -16.76 21.65
C TYR A 93 -3.82 -17.94 22.58
N PRO A 94 -5.12 -18.20 22.86
CA PRO A 94 -6.31 -17.70 22.16
C PRO A 94 -7.01 -16.47 22.77
N ASP A 95 -6.39 -15.72 23.69
CA ASP A 95 -6.97 -14.51 24.30
C ASP A 95 -6.98 -13.29 23.34
N THR A 96 -7.79 -13.43 22.28
CA THR A 96 -7.96 -12.41 21.24
C THR A 96 -8.51 -11.09 21.77
N VAL A 97 -9.19 -11.09 22.92
CA VAL A 97 -9.70 -9.88 23.59
C VAL A 97 -8.53 -9.07 24.15
N ARG A 98 -7.66 -9.69 24.95
CA ARG A 98 -6.45 -9.06 25.50
C ARG A 98 -5.46 -8.66 24.41
N MET A 99 -5.28 -9.50 23.39
CA MET A 99 -4.47 -9.18 22.20
C MET A 99 -4.97 -7.88 21.53
N ASN A 100 -6.29 -7.75 21.33
CA ASN A 100 -6.89 -6.53 20.75
C ASN A 100 -6.78 -5.31 21.65
N ALA A 101 -7.00 -5.47 22.96
CA ALA A 101 -6.88 -4.39 23.93
C ALA A 101 -5.45 -3.80 23.95
N VAL A 102 -4.42 -4.65 24.01
CA VAL A 102 -3.02 -4.20 24.03
C VAL A 102 -2.54 -3.74 22.65
N TYR A 103 -2.92 -4.39 21.56
CA TYR A 103 -2.58 -3.91 20.21
C TYR A 103 -3.10 -2.49 20.00
N THR A 104 -4.40 -2.27 20.20
CA THR A 104 -5.01 -0.95 19.99
C THR A 104 -4.48 0.11 20.96
N HIS A 105 -4.14 -0.25 22.20
CA HIS A 105 -3.47 0.67 23.12
C HIS A 105 -2.06 1.07 22.65
N ARG A 106 -1.25 0.13 22.14
CA ARG A 106 0.05 0.44 21.52
C ARG A 106 -0.08 1.38 20.33
N LEU A 107 -1.10 1.18 19.49
CA LEU A 107 -1.39 2.09 18.37
C LEU A 107 -1.74 3.50 18.84
N GLU A 108 -2.57 3.62 19.88
CA GLU A 108 -2.99 4.91 20.46
C GLU A 108 -1.86 5.66 21.17
N ALA A 109 -0.86 4.94 21.70
CA ALA A 109 0.37 5.52 22.24
C ALA A 109 1.40 5.90 21.15
N SER A 110 1.34 5.28 19.96
CA SER A 110 2.34 5.44 18.90
C SER A 110 2.13 6.73 18.08
N LYS A 111 2.85 7.79 18.48
CA LYS A 111 2.83 9.10 17.79
C LYS A 111 3.14 9.00 16.29
N SER A 112 4.09 8.15 15.88
CA SER A 112 4.48 7.98 14.48
C SER A 112 3.41 7.25 13.67
N PHE A 113 2.83 6.17 14.21
CA PHE A 113 1.70 5.48 13.57
C PHE A 113 0.50 6.42 13.38
N LEU A 114 0.11 7.15 14.44
CA LEU A 114 -0.98 8.13 14.37
C LEU A 114 -0.67 9.29 13.41
N MET A 115 0.59 9.68 13.24
CA MET A 115 1.00 10.68 12.25
C MET A 115 0.71 10.19 10.82
N TYR A 116 1.23 9.02 10.42
CA TYR A 116 1.02 8.49 9.06
C TYR A 116 -0.45 8.17 8.78
N LEU A 117 -1.15 7.56 9.74
CA LEU A 117 -2.58 7.26 9.64
C LEU A 117 -3.40 8.53 9.37
N ASN A 118 -3.14 9.61 10.11
CA ASN A 118 -3.84 10.88 9.94
C ASN A 118 -3.42 11.62 8.65
N GLN A 119 -2.16 11.51 8.23
CA GLN A 119 -1.70 12.01 6.93
C GLN A 119 -2.43 11.30 5.77
N LEU A 120 -2.59 9.97 5.81
CA LEU A 120 -3.35 9.22 4.80
C LEU A 120 -4.85 9.53 4.82
N LEU A 121 -5.46 9.71 6.00
CA LEU A 121 -6.89 10.00 6.14
C LEU A 121 -7.29 11.43 5.70
N LYS A 122 -6.44 12.42 5.98
CA LYS A 122 -6.74 13.84 5.70
C LYS A 122 -7.24 14.12 4.27
N PRO A 123 -6.55 13.71 3.18
CA PRO A 123 -7.02 13.97 1.81
C PRO A 123 -8.32 13.23 1.45
N LEU A 124 -8.68 12.15 2.15
CA LEU A 124 -9.93 11.40 1.93
C LEU A 124 -11.15 12.15 2.47
N ILE A 125 -10.97 12.93 3.55
CA ILE A 125 -12.04 13.65 4.26
C ILE A 125 -12.11 15.12 3.83
N THR A 126 -10.96 15.73 3.51
CA THR A 126 -10.87 17.10 3.00
C THR A 126 -9.83 17.14 1.87
N PRO A 127 -10.25 17.24 0.60
CA PRO A 127 -9.34 17.27 -0.54
C PRO A 127 -8.22 18.31 -0.37
N ALA A 128 -6.97 17.87 -0.49
CA ALA A 128 -5.82 18.63 0.00
C ALA A 128 -5.50 19.87 -0.86
N ARG A 129 -5.96 21.05 -0.42
CA ARG A 129 -5.40 22.33 -0.87
C ARG A 129 -3.97 22.47 -0.35
N GLY A 130 -2.99 22.32 -1.25
CA GLY A 130 -1.57 22.24 -0.91
C GLY A 130 -1.18 20.87 -0.36
N ARG A 131 -0.45 20.08 -1.15
CA ARG A 131 0.21 18.85 -0.68
C ARG A 131 1.64 19.21 -0.27
N PRO A 132 2.00 19.17 1.02
CA PRO A 132 3.30 19.66 1.47
C PRO A 132 4.45 18.73 1.08
N ILE A 133 4.17 17.41 1.04
CA ILE A 133 5.16 16.40 0.70
C ILE A 133 5.24 16.28 -0.83
N THR A 134 6.47 16.26 -1.33
CA THR A 134 6.80 16.24 -2.76
C THR A 134 7.91 15.20 -2.96
N TYR A 135 7.68 14.22 -3.84
CA TYR A 135 8.66 13.21 -4.23
C TYR A 135 8.95 13.30 -5.72
N ARG A 136 10.13 12.91 -6.19
CA ARG A 136 10.50 12.80 -7.61
C ARG A 136 10.21 11.38 -8.14
N THR A 137 10.09 11.22 -9.47
CA THR A 137 9.80 9.90 -10.07
C THR A 137 10.90 8.86 -9.85
N ASP A 138 12.17 9.27 -9.69
CA ASP A 138 13.25 8.35 -9.33
C ASP A 138 13.20 7.92 -7.87
N GLU A 139 12.70 8.75 -6.94
CA GLU A 139 12.37 8.33 -5.57
C GLU A 139 11.21 7.32 -5.56
N LEU A 140 10.16 7.56 -6.35
CA LEU A 140 9.07 6.60 -6.58
C LEU A 140 9.61 5.24 -7.06
N MET A 141 10.43 5.25 -8.12
CA MET A 141 10.97 4.03 -8.71
C MET A 141 11.99 3.33 -7.79
N LEU A 142 12.78 4.10 -7.04
CA LEU A 142 13.70 3.58 -6.04
C LEU A 142 12.93 2.81 -4.95
N VAL A 143 11.88 3.41 -4.38
CA VAL A 143 11.04 2.77 -3.36
C VAL A 143 10.29 1.57 -3.93
N ALA A 144 9.67 1.71 -5.10
CA ALA A 144 8.95 0.61 -5.77
C ALA A 144 9.87 -0.56 -6.10
N SER A 145 11.13 -0.33 -6.50
CA SER A 145 12.08 -1.39 -6.83
C SER A 145 12.31 -2.38 -5.69
N ARG A 146 12.26 -1.91 -4.43
CA ARG A 146 12.52 -2.72 -3.24
C ARG A 146 11.40 -3.70 -2.91
N PHE A 147 10.20 -3.52 -3.46
CA PHE A 147 9.13 -4.50 -3.31
C PHE A 147 9.47 -5.84 -4.00
N PHE A 148 10.35 -5.83 -5.02
CA PHE A 148 10.69 -6.99 -5.85
C PHE A 148 11.95 -7.70 -5.35
N LEU A 149 11.81 -8.52 -4.29
CA LEU A 149 12.93 -9.09 -3.54
C LEU A 149 13.31 -10.51 -4.01
N CYS A 150 14.61 -10.75 -4.20
CA CYS A 150 15.20 -12.10 -4.21
C CYS A 150 15.65 -12.48 -2.80
N ASP A 151 15.18 -13.61 -2.26
CA ASP A 151 15.26 -13.92 -0.82
C ASP A 151 16.18 -15.10 -0.46
N GLN A 152 16.24 -16.16 -1.29
CA GLN A 152 17.03 -17.36 -1.07
C GLN A 152 17.58 -17.94 -2.39
N VAL A 153 18.69 -18.70 -2.30
CA VAL A 153 19.19 -19.57 -3.38
C VAL A 153 18.95 -21.03 -3.01
N ARG A 154 18.23 -21.75 -3.87
CA ARG A 154 17.81 -23.15 -3.68
C ARG A 154 18.98 -24.15 -3.83
N PRO A 155 18.80 -25.45 -3.51
CA PRO A 155 19.81 -26.48 -3.74
C PRO A 155 20.34 -26.51 -5.18
N ASP A 156 19.43 -26.44 -6.15
CA ASP A 156 19.66 -26.41 -7.61
C ASP A 156 20.27 -25.12 -8.18
N THR A 157 20.64 -24.15 -7.32
CA THR A 157 21.13 -22.79 -7.63
C THR A 157 20.13 -21.84 -8.29
N THR A 158 18.85 -22.19 -8.38
CA THR A 158 17.79 -21.22 -8.73
C THR A 158 17.57 -20.23 -7.60
N VAL A 159 17.13 -19.02 -7.96
CA VAL A 159 16.86 -17.92 -7.01
C VAL A 159 15.35 -17.87 -6.75
N SER A 160 14.94 -17.94 -5.48
CA SER A 160 13.56 -17.62 -5.10
C SER A 160 13.37 -16.12 -4.92
N TRP A 161 12.13 -15.71 -5.10
CA TRP A 161 11.73 -14.32 -5.13
C TRP A 161 10.33 -14.16 -4.56
N HIS A 162 10.06 -12.97 -4.03
CA HIS A 162 8.75 -12.56 -3.55
C HIS A 162 8.52 -11.09 -3.91
N VAL A 163 7.25 -10.70 -4.10
CA VAL A 163 6.88 -9.29 -3.98
C VAL A 163 6.41 -9.06 -2.54
N CYS A 164 7.12 -8.20 -1.82
CA CYS A 164 6.97 -8.07 -0.38
C CYS A 164 5.80 -7.16 0.01
N ILE A 165 5.09 -7.47 1.10
CA ILE A 165 4.06 -6.59 1.69
C ILE A 165 4.70 -5.48 2.56
N GLY A 166 6.00 -5.57 2.81
CA GLY A 166 6.76 -4.65 3.64
C GLY A 166 8.23 -4.60 3.28
N LEU A 167 8.87 -3.44 3.46
CA LEU A 167 10.31 -3.28 3.24
C LEU A 167 11.14 -3.56 4.51
N ASN A 168 10.46 -3.76 5.65
CA ASN A 168 11.07 -4.06 6.95
C ASN A 168 11.96 -5.31 6.89
N GLY A 169 13.24 -5.15 7.23
CA GLY A 169 14.23 -6.23 7.25
C GLY A 169 15.31 -6.12 6.17
N MET A 170 15.09 -5.36 5.09
CA MET A 170 16.14 -5.04 4.12
C MET A 170 17.11 -4.00 4.70
N LYS A 171 18.31 -4.45 5.10
CA LYS A 171 19.42 -3.59 5.51
C LYS A 171 19.88 -2.68 4.36
N GLU A 172 19.62 -3.10 3.12
CA GLU A 172 19.94 -2.41 1.87
C GLU A 172 18.92 -1.32 1.47
N ALA A 173 17.90 -1.07 2.32
CA ALA A 173 17.00 0.06 2.14
C ALA A 173 17.68 1.39 2.52
N ASN A 174 18.19 1.50 3.76
CA ASN A 174 18.95 2.65 4.31
C ASN A 174 18.59 4.00 3.67
N TRP A 175 17.32 4.38 3.79
CA TRP A 175 16.77 5.53 3.08
C TRP A 175 17.35 6.87 3.58
N PRO A 176 17.66 7.83 2.69
CA PRO A 176 18.04 9.18 3.09
C PRO A 176 16.86 10.01 3.61
N ASN A 177 15.64 9.64 3.21
CA ASN A 177 14.38 10.32 3.54
C ASN A 177 13.38 9.32 4.15
N ASP A 178 12.40 9.81 4.91
CA ASP A 178 11.23 9.00 5.27
C ASP A 178 10.28 8.85 4.07
N TYR A 179 10.28 7.66 3.49
CA TYR A 179 9.38 7.30 2.38
C TYR A 179 8.09 6.61 2.85
N THR A 180 7.77 6.55 4.15
CA THR A 180 6.64 5.73 4.67
C THR A 180 5.31 5.89 3.91
N LEU A 181 4.96 7.10 3.48
CA LEU A 181 3.74 7.36 2.71
C LEU A 181 3.85 6.92 1.24
N LEU A 182 5.04 7.04 0.65
CA LEU A 182 5.36 6.58 -0.71
C LEU A 182 5.44 5.05 -0.76
N GLU A 183 6.00 4.41 0.26
CA GLU A 183 5.98 2.96 0.45
C GLU A 183 4.54 2.43 0.49
N ALA A 184 3.66 3.04 1.29
CA ALA A 184 2.24 2.66 1.38
C ALA A 184 1.49 2.83 0.06
N PHE A 185 1.85 3.84 -0.74
CA PHE A 185 1.33 4.03 -2.10
C PHE A 185 1.87 2.99 -3.08
N CYS A 186 3.19 2.72 -3.08
CA CYS A 186 3.79 1.71 -3.94
C CYS A 186 3.21 0.32 -3.66
N PHE A 187 3.01 -0.03 -2.38
CA PHE A 187 2.33 -1.26 -1.99
C PHE A 187 0.92 -1.33 -2.57
N GLU A 188 0.10 -0.29 -2.37
CA GLU A 188 -1.25 -0.26 -2.94
C GLU A 188 -1.21 -0.40 -4.46
N ALA A 189 -0.46 0.46 -5.15
CA ALA A 189 -0.40 0.51 -6.61
C ALA A 189 0.08 -0.81 -7.24
N ILE A 190 1.11 -1.45 -6.68
CA ILE A 190 1.59 -2.75 -7.17
C ILE A 190 0.54 -3.84 -6.94
N PHE A 191 0.02 -3.97 -5.71
CA PHE A 191 -0.87 -5.07 -5.36
C PHE A 191 -2.32 -4.90 -5.80
N ASP A 192 -2.77 -3.68 -6.12
CA ASP A 192 -4.08 -3.36 -6.73
C ASP A 192 -4.37 -4.29 -7.92
N LYS A 193 -3.39 -4.35 -8.84
CA LYS A 193 -3.49 -5.08 -10.10
C LYS A 193 -2.80 -6.44 -10.14
N MET A 194 -1.96 -6.78 -9.15
CA MET A 194 -1.22 -8.05 -9.11
C MET A 194 -2.11 -9.30 -9.22
N PHE A 195 -3.36 -9.21 -8.76
CA PHE A 195 -4.36 -10.30 -8.83
C PHE A 195 -5.41 -10.08 -9.94
N SER A 196 -5.17 -9.17 -10.88
CA SER A 196 -6.02 -8.99 -12.06
C SER A 196 -5.99 -10.25 -12.94
N LYS A 197 -7.12 -10.57 -13.57
CA LYS A 197 -7.22 -11.64 -14.56
C LYS A 197 -6.72 -11.23 -15.96
N ASN A 198 -6.42 -9.95 -16.16
CA ASN A 198 -5.90 -9.40 -17.40
C ASN A 198 -4.35 -9.42 -17.38
N PRO A 199 -3.67 -10.14 -18.29
CA PRO A 199 -2.20 -10.21 -18.32
C PRO A 199 -1.50 -8.87 -18.56
N GLU A 200 -2.15 -7.90 -19.22
CA GLU A 200 -1.56 -6.57 -19.45
C GLU A 200 -1.34 -5.80 -18.13
N ASP A 201 -2.22 -6.02 -17.15
CA ASP A 201 -2.18 -5.35 -15.84
C ASP A 201 -0.99 -5.77 -14.96
N THR A 202 -0.30 -6.86 -15.30
CA THR A 202 0.80 -7.43 -14.52
C THR A 202 2.12 -7.51 -15.29
N ARG A 203 2.26 -6.85 -16.43
CA ARG A 203 3.46 -6.93 -17.29
C ARG A 203 4.80 -6.56 -16.61
N TYR A 204 4.78 -5.75 -15.56
CA TYR A 204 5.98 -5.49 -14.73
C TYR A 204 6.47 -6.73 -13.99
N MET A 205 5.60 -7.72 -13.70
CA MET A 205 6.00 -9.02 -13.15
C MET A 205 6.83 -9.82 -14.17
N ASN A 206 6.48 -9.77 -15.45
CA ASN A 206 7.28 -10.44 -16.50
C ASN A 206 8.68 -9.82 -16.61
N GLN A 207 8.80 -8.50 -16.43
CA GLN A 207 10.08 -7.78 -16.37
C GLN A 207 10.89 -8.19 -15.14
N PHE A 208 10.24 -8.32 -13.96
CA PHE A 208 10.86 -8.81 -12.73
C PHE A 208 11.39 -10.24 -12.87
N LEU A 209 10.56 -11.18 -13.32
CA LEU A 209 10.94 -12.58 -13.55
C LEU A 209 12.13 -12.67 -14.51
N LYS A 210 12.04 -11.96 -15.64
CA LYS A 210 13.14 -11.86 -16.62
C LYS A 210 14.43 -11.33 -15.98
N ALA A 211 14.35 -10.28 -15.15
CA ALA A 211 15.52 -9.73 -14.47
C ALA A 211 16.14 -10.72 -13.45
N VAL A 212 15.31 -11.51 -12.75
CA VAL A 212 15.78 -12.60 -11.86
C VAL A 212 16.51 -13.66 -12.67
N ASP A 213 15.94 -14.14 -13.78
CA ASP A 213 16.54 -15.18 -14.61
C ASP A 213 17.82 -14.69 -15.31
N GLU A 214 17.79 -13.55 -16.00
CA GLU A 214 18.95 -12.98 -16.70
C GLU A 214 20.11 -12.70 -15.74
N SER A 215 19.84 -12.15 -14.55
CA SER A 215 20.89 -11.96 -13.55
C SER A 215 21.38 -13.29 -12.98
N THR A 216 20.49 -14.24 -12.67
CA THR A 216 20.89 -15.56 -12.15
C THR A 216 21.82 -16.28 -13.13
N GLN A 217 21.47 -16.36 -14.43
CA GLN A 217 22.33 -16.99 -15.44
C GLN A 217 23.64 -16.22 -15.65
N LYS A 218 23.63 -14.88 -15.57
CA LYS A 218 24.83 -14.04 -15.68
C LYS A 218 25.80 -14.20 -14.51
N ARG A 219 25.29 -14.42 -13.29
CA ARG A 219 26.11 -14.48 -12.06
C ARG A 219 26.52 -15.90 -11.66
N LYS A 220 25.67 -16.91 -11.91
CA LYS A 220 25.88 -18.31 -11.53
C LYS A 220 27.24 -18.92 -11.96
N PRO A 221 27.78 -18.68 -13.18
CA PRO A 221 29.09 -19.21 -13.58
C PRO A 221 30.27 -18.70 -12.75
N PHE A 222 30.09 -17.58 -12.04
CA PHE A 222 31.13 -16.91 -11.25
C PHE A 222 30.80 -16.90 -9.75
N MET A 223 29.88 -17.75 -9.28
CA MET A 223 29.46 -17.75 -7.89
C MET A 223 30.57 -18.29 -6.97
N THR A 224 30.97 -17.48 -5.97
CA THR A 224 31.83 -17.92 -4.87
C THR A 224 31.05 -18.58 -3.72
N GLY A 225 29.71 -18.43 -3.73
CA GLY A 225 28.81 -19.02 -2.76
C GLY A 225 27.39 -18.47 -2.90
N LYS A 226 26.42 -19.16 -2.29
CA LYS A 226 24.99 -18.83 -2.41
C LYS A 226 24.62 -17.43 -1.93
N VAL A 227 25.23 -16.98 -0.82
CA VAL A 227 25.02 -15.62 -0.29
C VAL A 227 25.50 -14.57 -1.29
N HIS A 228 26.70 -14.74 -1.86
CA HIS A 228 27.24 -13.79 -2.83
C HIS A 228 26.43 -13.74 -4.13
N LEU A 229 25.97 -14.89 -4.62
CA LEU A 229 25.04 -14.96 -5.76
C LEU A 229 23.75 -14.18 -5.47
N LEU A 230 23.15 -14.41 -4.30
CA LEU A 230 21.92 -13.73 -3.89
C LEU A 230 22.09 -12.21 -3.81
N GLU A 231 23.18 -11.72 -3.21
CA GLU A 231 23.49 -10.29 -3.13
C GLU A 231 23.71 -9.66 -4.52
N GLN A 232 24.38 -10.36 -5.43
CA GLN A 232 24.57 -9.88 -6.81
C GLN A 232 23.23 -9.81 -7.56
N VAL A 233 22.44 -10.89 -7.52
CA VAL A 233 21.13 -10.95 -8.20
C VAL A 233 20.16 -9.91 -7.64
N ARG A 234 20.04 -9.80 -6.30
CA ARG A 234 19.20 -8.77 -5.64
C ARG A 234 19.57 -7.35 -6.08
N ARG A 235 20.87 -7.02 -6.17
CA ARG A 235 21.33 -5.68 -6.62
C ARG A 235 21.05 -5.42 -8.09
N ASP A 236 21.23 -6.40 -8.96
CA ASP A 236 20.93 -6.27 -10.39
C ASP A 236 19.41 -6.17 -10.65
N VAL A 237 18.60 -6.98 -9.97
CA VAL A 237 17.13 -6.98 -10.06
C VAL A 237 16.54 -5.67 -9.55
N PHE A 238 16.98 -5.16 -8.39
CA PHE A 238 16.54 -3.84 -7.91
C PHE A 238 16.88 -2.72 -8.90
N ARG A 239 18.07 -2.75 -9.55
CA ARG A 239 18.42 -1.77 -10.58
C ARG A 239 17.52 -1.89 -11.82
N ALA A 240 17.27 -3.11 -12.29
CA ALA A 240 16.36 -3.37 -13.40
C ALA A 240 14.96 -2.79 -13.11
N MET A 241 14.37 -3.14 -11.98
CA MET A 241 13.03 -2.65 -11.59
C MET A 241 13.00 -1.13 -11.33
N GLN A 242 14.07 -0.54 -10.78
CA GLN A 242 14.19 0.93 -10.63
C GLN A 242 14.23 1.65 -12.00
N SER A 243 14.70 0.97 -13.05
CA SER A 243 14.73 1.50 -14.43
C SER A 243 13.54 1.09 -15.30
N ASP A 244 12.67 0.18 -14.82
CA ASP A 244 11.64 -0.43 -15.67
C ASP A 244 10.51 0.54 -16.02
N ARG A 245 10.34 0.76 -17.33
CA ARG A 245 9.35 1.70 -17.85
C ARG A 245 7.92 1.18 -17.72
N ILE A 246 7.71 -0.14 -17.67
CA ILE A 246 6.36 -0.72 -17.50
C ILE A 246 5.87 -0.48 -16.08
N LEU A 247 6.70 -0.79 -15.07
CA LEU A 247 6.43 -0.45 -13.67
C LEU A 247 6.26 1.07 -13.48
N GLN A 248 7.12 1.90 -14.08
CA GLN A 248 6.98 3.36 -14.02
C GLN A 248 5.62 3.84 -14.56
N THR A 249 5.21 3.32 -15.72
CA THR A 249 3.94 3.68 -16.37
C THR A 249 2.74 3.25 -15.53
N HIS A 250 2.80 2.04 -14.96
CA HIS A 250 1.77 1.52 -14.06
C HIS A 250 1.61 2.39 -12.80
N LEU A 251 2.73 2.70 -12.12
CA LEU A 251 2.73 3.51 -10.90
C LEU A 251 2.26 4.96 -11.14
N LEU A 252 2.70 5.60 -12.25
CA LEU A 252 2.25 6.95 -12.60
C LEU A 252 0.77 6.97 -13.00
N SER A 253 0.31 6.00 -13.81
CA SER A 253 -1.12 5.86 -14.14
C SER A 253 -1.99 5.73 -12.89
N TYR A 254 -1.55 4.91 -11.92
CA TYR A 254 -2.24 4.76 -10.63
C TYR A 254 -2.18 6.04 -9.79
N TYR A 255 -1.03 6.74 -9.79
CA TYR A 255 -0.89 8.05 -9.16
C TYR A 255 -1.86 9.08 -9.73
N HIS A 256 -1.99 9.22 -11.05
CA HIS A 256 -2.91 10.18 -11.66
C HIS A 256 -4.38 9.90 -11.28
N GLN A 257 -4.80 8.64 -11.31
CA GLN A 257 -6.15 8.20 -10.92
C GLN A 257 -6.49 8.50 -9.44
N HIS A 258 -5.47 8.52 -8.57
CA HIS A 258 -5.65 8.68 -7.12
C HIS A 258 -4.98 9.93 -6.54
N ALA A 259 -4.50 10.86 -7.36
CA ALA A 259 -3.73 12.01 -6.91
C ALA A 259 -4.48 12.86 -5.87
N ALA A 260 -5.80 13.04 -6.04
CA ALA A 260 -6.65 13.79 -5.11
C ALA A 260 -6.77 13.15 -3.72
N THR A 261 -6.51 11.84 -3.59
CA THR A 261 -6.64 11.07 -2.35
C THR A 261 -5.31 10.82 -1.63
N LEU A 262 -4.21 11.42 -2.11
CA LEU A 262 -2.86 11.25 -1.56
C LEU A 262 -2.37 12.51 -0.81
N PRO A 263 -1.60 12.35 0.29
CA PRO A 263 -1.05 13.48 1.05
C PRO A 263 0.18 14.14 0.40
N PHE A 264 0.71 13.55 -0.67
CA PHE A 264 1.89 14.01 -1.40
C PHE A 264 1.60 14.21 -2.89
N ARG A 265 2.52 14.90 -3.58
CA ARG A 265 2.57 14.95 -5.05
C ARG A 265 3.85 14.29 -5.54
N ILE A 266 3.80 13.74 -6.75
CA ILE A 266 4.98 13.31 -7.51
C ILE A 266 5.35 14.42 -8.49
N LEU A 267 6.63 14.72 -8.62
CA LEU A 267 7.20 15.52 -9.69
C LEU A 267 7.70 14.57 -10.77
N GLU A 268 6.99 14.59 -11.90
CA GLU A 268 7.44 13.94 -13.13
C GLU A 268 8.59 14.76 -13.74
N GLY A 269 9.72 14.09 -13.96
CA GLY A 269 10.84 14.67 -14.68
C GLY A 269 10.60 14.61 -16.19
N PHE A 270 10.75 15.76 -16.84
CA PHE A 270 10.88 15.87 -18.30
C PHE A 270 12.31 15.47 -18.73
#